data_AF-A0A182S882-F1
#
_entry.id   AF-A0A182S882-F1
#
_cell.length_a   1.000
_cell.length_b   1.000
_cell.length_c   1.000
_cell.angle_alpha   90.00
_cell.angle_beta   90.00
_cell.angle_gamma   90.00
#
_symmetry.space_group_name_H-M   'P 1'
#
loop_
_entity.id
_entity.type
_entity.pdbx_description
1 polymer ?
#
loop_
_entity_poly.entity_id
_entity_poly.type
_entity_poly.pdbx_seq_one_letter_code
_entity_poly.pdbx_strand_id
1 'polypeptide(L)'
;MAFVIRFAKAVRNNWKKSTFHNYCEPILHLAGFEVDVVKTDSEGHARRYVEELANLPDALIVGGGDGTLSEAVSGMKRRQDGAQCPIGVLPLGRTNTLAVKLFSAEGAKNSDLENVRTMANAAYAVIAGKKEKTDVMRIEVLPSVADESPPEKPVYAVGALQWGAFRDILALRDKYWYTASLRDYT
;
A
#
# COMPACT_ATOMS: atom_id res chain seq x y z
N MET A 1 -24.77 10.45 -0.49
CA MET A 1 -24.12 9.51 -1.43
C MET A 1 -22.98 8.89 -0.64
N ALA A 2 -23.14 7.66 -0.16
CA ALA A 2 -22.15 7.02 0.71
C ALA A 2 -20.97 6.58 -0.16
N PHE A 3 -19.85 7.29 -0.07
CA PHE A 3 -18.60 6.84 -0.65
C PHE A 3 -18.10 5.70 0.23
N VAL A 4 -18.21 4.47 -0.26
CA VAL A 4 -17.69 3.30 0.46
C VAL A 4 -16.19 3.26 0.22
N ILE A 5 -15.41 3.58 1.24
CA ILE A 5 -13.96 3.39 1.22
C ILE A 5 -13.68 2.00 1.78
N ARG A 6 -13.24 1.07 0.93
CA ARG A 6 -12.69 -0.21 1.41
C ARG A 6 -11.21 -0.01 1.72
N PHE A 7 -10.81 -0.39 2.93
CA PHE A 7 -9.45 -0.22 3.41
C PHE A 7 -8.75 -1.58 3.48
N ALA A 8 -7.70 -1.82 2.70
CA ALA A 8 -6.91 -3.06 2.77
C ALA A 8 -5.66 -2.85 3.66
N LYS A 9 -5.56 -3.61 4.75
CA LYS A 9 -4.50 -3.42 5.78
C LYS A 9 -3.65 -4.65 6.06
N ALA A 10 -2.35 -4.60 5.79
CA ALA A 10 -1.40 -5.59 6.28
C ALA A 10 -1.11 -5.38 7.78
N VAL A 11 -1.79 -6.11 8.66
CA VAL A 11 -1.53 -6.06 10.12
C VAL A 11 -0.46 -7.09 10.48
N ARG A 12 0.81 -6.67 10.46
CA ARG A 12 1.89 -7.45 11.09
C ARG A 12 2.08 -7.11 12.58
N ASN A 13 1.43 -6.07 13.10
CA ASN A 13 1.68 -5.57 14.46
C ASN A 13 0.50 -4.74 15.03
N ASN A 14 0.17 -4.93 16.32
CA ASN A 14 -0.99 -4.33 16.98
C ASN A 14 -0.96 -2.79 17.08
N TRP A 15 0.21 -2.17 17.16
CA TRP A 15 0.35 -0.70 17.26
C TRP A 15 -0.12 0.03 15.99
N LYS A 16 -0.02 -0.58 14.81
CA LYS A 16 -0.52 0.04 13.57
C LYS A 16 -2.04 0.10 13.53
N LYS A 17 -2.74 -0.64 14.41
CA LYS A 17 -4.20 -0.57 14.58
C LYS A 17 -4.59 0.72 15.31
N SER A 18 -3.89 1.08 16.38
CA SER A 18 -4.17 2.35 17.06
C SER A 18 -3.88 3.55 16.17
N THR A 19 -2.82 3.54 15.36
CA THR A 19 -2.47 4.71 14.52
C THR A 19 -3.56 5.09 13.51
N PHE A 20 -4.13 4.12 12.78
CA PHE A 20 -5.21 4.41 11.83
C PHE A 20 -6.48 4.90 12.53
N HIS A 21 -6.91 4.18 13.58
CA HIS A 21 -8.11 4.54 14.35
C HIS A 21 -7.99 5.90 15.05
N ASN A 22 -6.78 6.29 15.45
CA ASN A 22 -6.55 7.54 16.16
C ASN A 22 -6.42 8.75 15.22
N TYR A 23 -5.76 8.59 14.07
CA TYR A 23 -5.35 9.73 13.23
C TYR A 23 -6.05 9.83 11.89
N CYS A 24 -6.43 8.72 11.25
CA CYS A 24 -6.98 8.73 9.89
C CYS A 24 -8.49 8.51 9.88
N GLU A 25 -8.96 7.51 10.63
CA GLU A 25 -10.37 7.10 10.64
C GLU A 25 -11.33 8.23 11.09
N PRO A 26 -11.05 9.02 12.14
CA PRO A 26 -11.96 10.08 12.56
C PRO A 26 -12.14 11.15 11.48
N ILE A 27 -11.08 11.47 10.73
CA ILE A 27 -11.12 12.47 9.66
C ILE A 27 -12.04 12.00 8.53
N LEU A 28 -11.97 10.70 8.17
CA LEU A 28 -12.81 10.13 7.12
C LEU A 28 -14.30 10.10 7.53
N HIS A 29 -14.59 9.69 8.77
CA HIS A 29 -15.97 9.69 9.28
C HIS A 29 -16.55 11.10 9.40
N LEU A 30 -15.75 12.08 9.85
CA LEU A 30 -16.17 13.48 9.93
C LEU A 30 -16.46 14.09 8.55
N ALA A 31 -15.76 13.64 7.52
CA ALA A 31 -16.02 14.03 6.14
C ALA A 31 -17.25 13.32 5.51
N GLY A 32 -17.93 12.45 6.26
CA GLY A 32 -19.15 11.78 5.82
C GLY A 32 -18.92 10.56 4.92
N PHE A 33 -17.70 10.01 4.92
CA PHE A 33 -17.40 8.78 4.20
C PHE A 33 -17.83 7.55 4.99
N GLU A 34 -18.33 6.53 4.29
CA GLU A 34 -18.59 5.22 4.88
C GLU A 34 -17.32 4.36 4.72
N VAL A 35 -16.64 4.08 5.83
CA VAL A 35 -15.37 3.35 5.80
C VAL A 35 -15.59 1.88 6.16
N ASP A 36 -15.35 0.99 5.21
CA ASP A 36 -15.33 -0.47 5.41
C ASP A 36 -13.88 -0.97 5.55
N VAL A 37 -13.53 -1.43 6.75
CA VAL A 37 -12.14 -1.77 7.10
C VAL A 37 -11.87 -3.26 6.92
N VAL A 38 -11.05 -3.59 5.93
CA VAL A 38 -10.65 -4.96 5.58
C VAL A 38 -9.23 -5.24 6.04
N LYS A 39 -9.07 -6.24 6.89
CA LYS A 39 -7.74 -6.65 7.36
C LYS A 39 -7.17 -7.69 6.39
N THR A 40 -5.93 -7.47 5.99
CA THR A 40 -5.18 -8.43 5.18
C THR A 40 -4.20 -9.19 6.08
N ASP A 41 -4.44 -10.49 6.22
CA ASP A 41 -3.69 -11.37 7.13
C ASP A 41 -2.36 -11.90 6.57
N SER A 42 -2.21 -11.97 5.25
CA SER A 42 -1.02 -12.55 4.60
C SER A 42 -0.58 -11.73 3.40
N GLU A 43 0.66 -11.97 2.96
CA GLU A 43 1.17 -11.49 1.68
C GLU A 43 0.25 -11.96 0.53
N GLY A 44 0.00 -11.06 -0.42
CA GLY A 44 -0.88 -11.29 -1.55
C GLY A 44 -2.39 -11.31 -1.22
N HIS A 45 -2.80 -11.14 0.03
CA HIS A 45 -4.22 -11.09 0.39
C HIS A 45 -4.88 -9.81 -0.13
N ALA A 46 -4.21 -8.65 -0.07
CA ALA A 46 -4.77 -7.41 -0.64
C ALA A 46 -5.04 -7.57 -2.15
N ARG A 47 -4.11 -8.23 -2.85
CA ARG A 47 -4.25 -8.54 -4.28
C ARG A 47 -5.46 -9.42 -4.57
N ARG A 48 -5.59 -10.56 -3.87
CA ARG A 48 -6.72 -11.50 -4.04
C ARG A 48 -8.05 -10.83 -3.72
N TYR A 49 -8.10 -10.09 -2.62
CA TYR A 49 -9.31 -9.40 -2.19
C TYR A 49 -9.81 -8.39 -3.23
N VAL A 50 -8.92 -7.59 -3.83
CA VAL A 50 -9.29 -6.63 -4.88
C VAL A 50 -9.63 -7.33 -6.20
N GLU A 51 -8.98 -8.44 -6.52
CA GLU A 51 -9.25 -9.24 -7.73
C GLU A 51 -10.63 -9.91 -7.66
N GLU A 52 -11.02 -10.44 -6.50
CA GLU A 52 -12.27 -11.18 -6.26
C GLU A 52 -13.48 -10.30 -5.92
N LEU A 53 -13.28 -9.00 -5.72
CA LEU A 53 -14.35 -8.09 -5.34
C LEU A 53 -15.41 -8.00 -6.46
N ALA A 54 -16.67 -8.32 -6.17
CA ALA A 54 -17.74 -8.31 -7.19
C ALA A 54 -17.95 -6.92 -7.81
N ASN A 55 -18.04 -5.89 -6.97
CA ASN A 55 -18.21 -4.49 -7.38
C ASN A 55 -17.14 -3.62 -6.74
N LEU A 56 -16.46 -2.80 -7.55
CA LEU A 56 -15.49 -1.84 -7.03
C LEU A 56 -16.18 -0.72 -6.23
N PRO A 57 -15.54 -0.26 -5.13
CA PRO A 57 -15.99 0.93 -4.43
C PRO A 57 -15.75 2.20 -5.24
N ASP A 58 -16.32 3.32 -4.80
CA ASP A 58 -16.04 4.64 -5.38
C ASP A 58 -14.55 5.04 -5.23
N ALA A 59 -13.92 4.59 -4.15
CA ALA A 59 -12.49 4.74 -3.91
C ALA A 59 -11.95 3.58 -3.07
N LEU A 60 -10.74 3.11 -3.41
CA LEU A 60 -10.01 2.11 -2.64
C LEU A 60 -8.92 2.81 -1.84
N ILE A 61 -8.95 2.75 -0.51
CA ILE A 61 -7.83 3.27 0.30
C ILE A 61 -6.92 2.12 0.70
N VAL A 62 -5.63 2.26 0.44
CA VAL A 62 -4.62 1.29 0.86
C VAL A 62 -3.87 1.85 2.05
N GLY A 63 -4.03 1.20 3.20
CA GLY A 63 -3.31 1.52 4.42
C GLY A 63 -2.21 0.53 4.70
N GLY A 64 -1.00 0.87 4.29
CA GLY A 64 0.13 -0.01 4.40
C GLY A 64 1.40 0.65 3.91
N GLY A 65 2.36 -0.19 3.53
CA GLY A 65 3.57 0.28 2.84
C GLY A 65 3.48 0.09 1.33
N ASP A 66 4.59 0.36 0.66
CA ASP A 66 4.68 0.27 -0.81
C ASP A 66 4.33 -1.13 -1.36
N GLY A 67 4.59 -2.19 -0.58
CA GLY A 67 4.20 -3.57 -0.92
C GLY A 67 2.68 -3.77 -0.97
N THR A 68 1.96 -3.32 0.06
CA THR A 68 0.49 -3.41 0.12
C THR A 68 -0.16 -2.59 -1.00
N LEU A 69 0.43 -1.44 -1.34
CA LEU A 69 0.01 -0.64 -2.48
C LEU A 69 0.19 -1.40 -3.80
N SER A 70 1.35 -2.00 -4.02
CA SER A 70 1.63 -2.77 -5.24
C SER A 70 0.73 -3.99 -5.36
N GLU A 71 0.40 -4.65 -4.24
CA GLU A 71 -0.58 -5.74 -4.22
C GLU A 71 -1.98 -5.28 -4.64
N ALA A 72 -2.47 -4.17 -4.08
CA ALA A 72 -3.79 -3.63 -4.40
C ALA A 72 -3.89 -3.20 -5.87
N VAL A 73 -2.86 -2.54 -6.40
CA VAL A 73 -2.77 -2.14 -7.82
C VAL A 73 -2.69 -3.37 -8.72
N SER A 74 -1.91 -4.38 -8.33
CA SER A 74 -1.87 -5.67 -9.04
C SER A 74 -3.23 -6.34 -9.07
N GLY A 75 -3.96 -6.35 -7.95
CA GLY A 75 -5.30 -6.91 -7.87
C GLY A 75 -6.25 -6.20 -8.82
N MET A 76 -6.21 -4.86 -8.83
CA MET A 76 -7.04 -4.03 -9.71
C MET A 76 -6.75 -4.26 -11.20
N LYS A 77 -5.47 -4.36 -11.58
CA LYS A 77 -5.08 -4.57 -12.99
C LYS A 77 -5.27 -6.00 -13.48
N ARG A 78 -5.39 -6.98 -12.58
CA ARG A 78 -5.66 -8.39 -12.91
C ARG A 78 -7.15 -8.73 -13.04
N ARG A 79 -8.04 -7.80 -12.70
CA ARG A 79 -9.49 -8.04 -12.81
C ARG A 79 -9.89 -8.30 -14.26
N GLN A 80 -10.78 -9.27 -14.45
CA GLN A 80 -11.28 -9.66 -15.78
C GLN A 80 -12.25 -8.64 -16.37
N ASP A 81 -12.98 -7.91 -15.52
CA ASP A 81 -13.93 -6.88 -15.92
C ASP A 81 -13.26 -5.57 -16.38
N GLY A 82 -11.95 -5.43 -16.16
CA GLY A 82 -11.19 -4.22 -16.48
C GLY A 82 -11.60 -2.98 -15.68
N ALA A 83 -12.46 -3.13 -14.66
CA ALA A 83 -12.96 -2.02 -13.86
C ALA A 83 -11.83 -1.39 -13.04
N GLN A 84 -11.87 -0.07 -12.88
CA GLN A 84 -10.87 0.69 -12.13
C GLN A 84 -11.57 1.69 -11.22
N CYS A 85 -11.00 1.88 -10.02
CA CYS A 85 -11.39 2.93 -9.09
C CYS A 85 -10.15 3.71 -8.65
N PRO A 86 -10.29 4.99 -8.24
CA PRO A 86 -9.18 5.74 -7.68
C PRO A 86 -8.64 5.06 -6.42
N ILE A 87 -7.32 5.10 -6.26
CA ILE A 87 -6.62 4.52 -5.11
C ILE A 87 -6.07 5.65 -4.24
N GLY A 88 -6.49 5.70 -2.98
CA GLY A 88 -5.88 6.53 -1.95
C GLY A 88 -4.80 5.76 -1.19
N VAL A 89 -3.75 6.44 -0.75
CA VAL A 89 -2.63 5.80 -0.01
C VAL A 89 -2.51 6.44 1.36
N LEU A 90 -2.54 5.62 2.41
CA LEU A 90 -2.28 6.05 3.78
C LEU A 90 -0.95 5.45 4.28
N PRO A 91 0.04 6.28 4.68
CA PRO A 91 1.38 5.83 5.05
C PRO A 91 1.39 5.16 6.42
N LEU A 92 0.98 3.89 6.48
CA LEU A 92 0.93 3.09 7.70
C LEU A 92 2.00 1.97 7.69
N GLY A 93 2.76 1.86 6.60
CA GLY A 93 3.85 0.93 6.39
C GLY A 93 5.13 1.29 7.13
N ARG A 94 6.14 0.42 7.04
CA ARG A 94 7.52 0.76 7.42
C ARG A 94 8.19 1.58 6.32
N THR A 95 7.91 1.25 5.06
CA THR A 95 8.36 1.95 3.86
C THR A 95 7.13 2.51 3.16
N ASN A 96 7.09 3.84 3.03
CA ASN A 96 5.97 4.58 2.44
C ASN A 96 6.52 5.58 1.40
N THR A 97 7.37 5.11 0.49
CA THR A 97 8.12 5.98 -0.42
C THR A 97 7.19 6.85 -1.27
N LEU A 98 6.07 6.30 -1.77
CA LEU A 98 5.13 7.08 -2.56
C LEU A 98 4.41 8.14 -1.70
N ALA A 99 3.82 7.72 -0.58
CA ALA A 99 3.04 8.62 0.27
C ALA A 99 3.89 9.74 0.89
N VAL A 100 5.14 9.45 1.27
CA VAL A 100 6.08 10.49 1.75
C VAL A 100 6.40 11.48 0.64
N LYS A 101 6.65 11.03 -0.59
CA LYS A 101 6.88 11.94 -1.73
C LYS A 101 5.68 12.82 -2.04
N LEU A 102 4.46 12.33 -1.83
CA LEU A 102 3.24 13.07 -2.13
C LEU A 102 2.80 14.02 -1.00
N PHE A 103 3.06 13.68 0.25
CA PHE A 103 2.41 14.34 1.40
C PHE A 103 3.38 14.90 2.47
N SER A 104 4.68 14.60 2.39
CA SER A 104 5.67 15.15 3.31
C SER A 104 6.07 16.56 2.92
N ALA A 105 6.31 17.41 3.91
CA ALA A 105 6.93 18.71 3.69
C ALA A 105 8.40 18.53 3.24
N GLU A 106 8.86 19.35 2.30
CA GLU A 106 10.26 19.36 1.86
C GLU A 106 11.20 19.63 3.03
N GLY A 107 12.23 18.80 3.20
CA GLY A 107 13.21 18.94 4.28
C GLY A 107 12.73 18.51 5.67
N ALA A 108 11.56 17.87 5.78
CA ALA A 108 11.06 17.34 7.05
C ALA A 108 12.01 16.28 7.63
N LYS A 109 12.39 16.46 8.91
CA LYS A 109 13.12 15.43 9.67
C LYS A 109 12.17 14.29 10.01
N ASN A 110 12.67 13.05 10.04
CA ASN A 110 11.94 11.89 10.54
C ASN A 110 11.62 12.05 12.04
N SER A 111 10.54 12.77 12.33
CA SER A 111 9.97 12.99 13.66
C SER A 111 8.59 12.35 13.73
N ASP A 112 8.21 11.85 14.90
CA ASP A 112 6.88 11.28 15.12
C ASP A 112 5.76 12.28 14.78
N LEU A 113 5.98 13.57 15.03
CA LEU A 113 5.02 14.62 14.66
C LEU A 113 4.85 14.74 13.15
N GLU A 114 5.94 14.66 12.38
CA GLU A 114 5.90 14.73 10.92
C GLU A 114 5.23 13.48 10.32
N ASN A 115 5.45 12.30 10.93
CA ASN A 115 4.75 11.09 10.54
C ASN A 115 3.23 11.23 10.73
N VAL A 116 2.79 11.76 11.87
CA VAL A 116 1.36 12.01 12.14
C VAL A 116 0.80 13.06 11.18
N ARG A 117 1.51 14.15 10.93
CA ARG A 117 1.13 15.16 9.94
C ARG A 117 0.99 14.58 8.55
N THR A 118 1.93 13.76 8.11
CA THR A 118 1.90 13.11 6.79
C THR A 118 0.70 12.17 6.67
N MET A 119 0.35 11.42 7.72
CA MET A 119 -0.85 10.58 7.75
C MET A 119 -2.14 11.41 7.68
N ALA A 120 -2.23 12.51 8.43
CA ALA A 120 -3.38 13.40 8.41
C ALA A 120 -3.53 14.10 7.05
N ASN A 121 -2.43 14.57 6.46
CA ASN A 121 -2.41 15.15 5.11
C ASN A 121 -2.83 14.14 4.04
N ALA A 122 -2.39 12.88 4.16
CA ALA A 122 -2.82 11.82 3.26
C ALA A 122 -4.33 11.55 3.37
N ALA A 123 -4.89 11.50 4.58
CA ALA A 123 -6.33 11.36 4.78
C ALA A 123 -7.10 12.57 4.23
N TYR A 124 -6.60 13.77 4.47
CA TYR A 124 -7.17 15.01 3.93
C TYR A 124 -7.14 15.04 2.39
N ALA A 125 -6.06 14.56 1.77
CA ALA A 125 -5.95 14.48 0.32
C ALA A 125 -7.01 13.54 -0.30
N VAL A 126 -7.34 12.45 0.39
CA VAL A 126 -8.43 11.56 -0.03
C VAL A 126 -9.78 12.28 0.03
N ILE A 127 -10.02 13.02 1.11
CA ILE A 127 -11.26 13.81 1.29
C ILE A 127 -11.37 14.92 0.23
N ALA A 128 -10.26 15.59 -0.07
CA ALA A 128 -10.20 16.61 -1.10
C ALA A 128 -10.51 16.07 -2.51
N GLY A 129 -10.42 14.75 -2.72
CA GLY A 129 -10.84 14.10 -3.96
C GLY A 129 -10.00 14.46 -5.19
N LYS A 130 -8.81 15.03 -5.00
CA LYS A 130 -7.91 15.36 -6.12
C LYS A 130 -7.32 14.07 -6.69
N LYS A 131 -7.66 13.75 -7.93
CA LYS A 131 -7.23 12.53 -8.63
C LYS A 131 -6.18 12.87 -9.68
N GLU A 132 -5.05 12.15 -9.64
CA GLU A 132 -3.99 12.24 -10.65
C GLU A 132 -3.74 10.85 -11.24
N LYS A 133 -3.40 10.81 -12.54
CA LYS A 133 -3.01 9.55 -13.19
C LYS A 133 -1.54 9.27 -12.87
N THR A 134 -1.24 8.03 -12.53
CA THR A 134 0.11 7.59 -12.21
C THR A 134 0.47 6.39 -13.06
N ASP A 135 1.71 6.36 -13.53
CA ASP A 135 2.24 5.25 -14.30
C ASP A 135 2.52 4.03 -13.42
N VAL A 136 2.33 2.85 -14.00
CA VAL A 136 2.50 1.57 -13.30
C VAL A 136 3.34 0.64 -14.17
N MET A 137 4.28 -0.07 -13.58
CA MET A 137 5.13 -1.03 -14.28
C MET A 137 4.43 -2.39 -14.34
N ARG A 138 4.27 -2.97 -15.54
CA ARG A 138 3.83 -4.36 -15.73
C ARG A 138 5.06 -5.26 -15.82
N ILE A 139 5.16 -6.21 -14.90
CA ILE A 139 6.27 -7.14 -14.79
C ILE A 139 5.75 -8.54 -15.08
N GLU A 140 6.31 -9.16 -16.10
CA GLU A 140 5.95 -10.50 -16.56
C GLU A 140 7.18 -11.39 -16.58
N VAL A 141 7.03 -12.60 -16.05
CA VAL A 141 8.06 -13.62 -16.17
C VAL A 141 7.86 -14.28 -17.53
N LEU A 142 8.86 -14.17 -18.39
CA LEU A 142 8.83 -14.82 -19.70
C LEU A 142 8.96 -16.34 -19.50
N PRO A 143 8.12 -17.16 -20.16
CA PRO A 143 8.21 -18.60 -20.04
C PRO A 143 9.55 -19.08 -20.60
N SER A 144 10.31 -19.83 -19.80
CA SER A 144 11.44 -20.60 -20.31
C SER A 144 10.92 -21.90 -20.90
N VAL A 145 11.53 -22.37 -21.99
CA VAL A 145 11.16 -23.62 -22.69
C VAL A 145 11.26 -24.86 -21.78
N ALA A 146 11.88 -24.72 -20.60
CA ALA A 146 12.06 -25.77 -19.61
C ALA A 146 10.99 -25.81 -18.50
N ASP A 147 10.12 -24.80 -18.39
CA ASP A 147 9.13 -24.72 -17.32
C ASP A 147 7.78 -25.30 -17.77
N GLU A 148 7.41 -26.47 -17.24
CA GLU A 148 6.09 -27.11 -17.50
C GLU A 148 4.93 -26.42 -16.77
N SER A 149 5.21 -25.45 -15.89
CA SER A 149 4.20 -24.73 -15.12
C SER A 149 3.52 -23.62 -15.94
N PRO A 150 2.21 -23.38 -15.75
CA PRO A 150 1.53 -22.27 -16.40
C PRO A 150 2.22 -20.93 -16.03
N PRO A 151 2.31 -19.97 -16.97
CA PRO A 151 2.97 -18.69 -16.73
C PRO A 151 2.30 -17.97 -15.56
N GLU A 152 3.12 -17.45 -14.64
CA GLU A 152 2.61 -16.68 -13.52
C GLU A 152 1.88 -15.43 -14.00
N LYS A 153 0.76 -15.10 -13.34
CA LYS A 153 0.00 -13.88 -13.65
C LYS A 153 0.90 -12.63 -13.51
N PRO A 154 0.75 -11.62 -14.39
CA PRO A 154 1.58 -10.40 -14.39
C PRO A 154 1.49 -9.63 -13.08
N VAL A 155 2.61 -9.20 -12.51
CA VAL A 155 2.65 -8.36 -11.31
C VAL A 155 2.76 -6.90 -11.72
N TYR A 156 2.07 -6.02 -11.01
CA TYR A 156 2.14 -4.58 -11.24
C TYR A 156 2.83 -3.91 -10.07
N ALA A 157 3.81 -3.06 -10.36
CA ALA A 157 4.58 -2.33 -9.35
C ALA A 157 4.35 -0.82 -9.45
N VAL A 158 4.32 -0.17 -8.29
CA VAL A 158 4.28 1.29 -8.18
C VAL A 158 5.60 1.77 -7.57
N GLY A 159 6.31 2.64 -8.28
CA GLY A 159 7.56 3.24 -7.81
C GLY A 159 8.81 2.63 -8.44
N ALA A 160 9.32 1.51 -7.92
CA ALA A 160 10.60 0.95 -8.35
C ALA A 160 10.66 -0.58 -8.29
N LEU A 161 11.44 -1.17 -9.20
CA LEU A 161 11.91 -2.56 -9.15
C LEU A 161 13.38 -2.57 -8.70
N GLN A 162 13.71 -3.41 -7.72
CA GLN A 162 15.06 -3.53 -7.18
C GLN A 162 15.54 -4.98 -7.25
N TRP A 163 16.75 -5.20 -7.75
CA TRP A 163 17.38 -6.51 -7.85
C TRP A 163 18.89 -6.41 -7.56
N GLY A 164 19.46 -7.45 -6.96
CA GLY A 164 20.89 -7.56 -6.64
C GLY A 164 21.19 -7.56 -5.14
N ALA A 165 22.48 -7.55 -4.80
CA ALA A 165 22.99 -7.79 -3.46
C ALA A 165 22.37 -6.88 -2.37
N PHE A 166 22.11 -5.61 -2.69
CA PHE A 166 21.52 -4.69 -1.74
C PHE A 166 20.08 -5.10 -1.35
N ARG A 167 19.29 -5.57 -2.33
CA ARG A 167 17.94 -6.07 -2.08
C ARG A 167 17.94 -7.35 -1.24
N ASP A 168 18.90 -8.23 -1.49
CA ASP A 168 19.07 -9.50 -0.78
C ASP A 168 19.45 -9.26 0.69
N ILE A 169 20.40 -8.34 0.91
CA ILE A 169 20.79 -7.90 2.25
C ILE A 169 19.61 -7.28 3.00
N LEU A 170 18.84 -6.40 2.36
CA LEU A 170 17.65 -5.80 2.97
C LEU A 170 16.56 -6.83 3.31
N ALA A 171 16.45 -7.93 2.55
CA ALA A 171 15.54 -9.03 2.85
C ALA A 171 15.95 -9.79 4.12
N LEU A 172 17.25 -9.93 4.35
CA LEU A 172 17.81 -10.60 5.53
C LEU A 172 17.73 -9.76 6.81
N ARG A 173 17.47 -8.45 6.72
CA ARG A 173 17.40 -7.55 7.87
C ARG A 173 16.49 -8.06 9.00
N ASP A 174 15.30 -8.54 8.65
CA ASP A 174 14.32 -9.02 9.64
C ASP A 174 14.79 -10.33 10.34
N LYS A 175 15.68 -11.11 9.70
CA LYS A 175 16.29 -12.32 10.28
C LYS A 175 17.29 -11.98 11.39
N TYR A 176 18.04 -10.89 11.23
CA TYR A 176 19.02 -10.40 12.21
C TYR A 176 18.38 -9.53 13.29
N TRP A 177 17.19 -9.89 13.78
CA TRP A 177 16.49 -9.08 14.78
C TRP A 177 17.25 -8.96 16.11
N TYR A 178 18.11 -9.94 16.43
CA TYR A 178 18.90 -10.00 17.66
C TYR A 178 20.06 -9.01 17.69
N THR A 179 20.47 -8.44 16.55
CA THR A 179 21.51 -7.41 16.50
C THR A 179 20.96 -5.98 16.73
N ALA A 180 19.65 -5.87 17.04
CA ALA A 180 18.96 -4.64 17.36
C ALA A 180 19.20 -3.53 16.32
N SER A 181 19.86 -2.42 16.71
CA SER A 181 20.13 -1.27 15.84
C SER A 181 21.16 -1.55 14.75
N LEU A 182 22.04 -2.55 14.91
CA LEU A 182 23.09 -2.87 13.95
C LEU A 182 22.58 -3.53 12.67
N ARG A 183 21.30 -3.93 12.63
CA ARG A 183 20.68 -4.53 11.42
C ARG A 183 20.28 -3.49 10.37
N ASP A 184 20.12 -2.22 10.77
CA ASP A 184 19.70 -1.15 9.88
C ASP A 184 20.95 -0.47 9.32
N TYR A 185 21.10 -0.49 8.00
CA TYR A 185 22.13 0.28 7.30
C TYR A 185 21.68 1.74 7.31
N THR A 186 22.31 2.57 8.16
CA THR A 186 22.14 4.03 8.17
C THR A 186 22.55 4.68 6.87
#